data_AF-R6HNY9-F1
#
_entry.id   AF-R6HNY9-F1
#
_cell.length_a   1.000
_cell.length_b   1.000
_cell.length_c   1.000
_cell.angle_alpha   90.00
_cell.angle_beta   90.00
_cell.angle_gamma   90.00
#
_symmetry.space_group_name_H-M   'P 1'
#
loop_
_entity.id
_entity.type
_entity.pdbx_description
1 polymer ?
#
loop_
_entity_poly.entity_id
_entity_poly.type
_entity_poly.pdbx_seq_one_letter_code
_entity_poly.pdbx_strand_id
1 'polypeptide(L)'
;MAEQKYVCPNCNGLIDYGTRFCPHCGNALGNWGNAYSSAPVNNNAAVVKEESFFEKYFSTKGRLNRKAAILRNLFISMVGSVFIFILGLISGGSLMVGDLSGALIPFLLGLIVCIVMLYSSLTINIRRCHDLDKSGLYIFATLLIIPAFKLVFAKGTTGPNKYGPDPLAGKY
;
A
#
# COMPACT_ATOMS: atom_id res chain seq x y z
N MET A 1 -26.86 13.19 27.60
CA MET A 1 -25.85 12.14 27.91
C MET A 1 -24.51 12.80 27.70
N ALA A 2 -23.70 12.96 28.75
CA ALA A 2 -22.43 13.69 28.66
C ALA A 2 -21.49 12.99 27.66
N GLU A 3 -20.98 13.73 26.68
CA GLU A 3 -19.94 13.25 25.76
C GLU A 3 -18.73 12.80 26.61
N GLN A 4 -18.54 11.48 26.74
CA GLN A 4 -17.35 10.96 27.39
C GLN A 4 -16.15 11.26 26.49
N LYS A 5 -15.26 12.14 26.94
CA LYS A 5 -14.03 12.51 26.22
C LYS A 5 -12.85 11.77 26.85
N TYR A 6 -12.01 11.19 26.02
CA TYR A 6 -10.79 10.49 26.40
C TYR A 6 -9.57 11.31 25.96
N VAL A 7 -8.49 11.26 26.73
CA VAL A 7 -7.25 11.97 26.41
C VAL A 7 -6.29 11.00 25.71
N CYS A 8 -5.90 11.32 24.48
CA CYS A 8 -4.98 10.48 23.73
C CYS A 8 -3.61 10.39 24.42
N PRO A 9 -3.06 9.18 24.67
CA PRO A 9 -1.78 9.01 25.36
C PRO A 9 -0.56 9.49 24.57
N ASN A 10 -0.70 9.73 23.27
CA ASN A 10 0.42 10.15 22.41
C ASN A 10 0.48 11.67 22.19
N CYS A 11 -0.67 12.35 22.12
CA CYS A 11 -0.71 13.79 21.80
C CYS A 11 -1.47 14.63 22.82
N ASN A 12 -1.95 14.02 23.90
CA ASN A 12 -2.78 14.63 24.95
C ASN A 12 -4.03 15.38 24.44
N GLY A 13 -4.45 15.12 23.20
CA GLY A 13 -5.64 15.70 22.61
C GLY A 13 -6.91 15.02 23.14
N LEU A 14 -7.97 15.82 23.33
CA LEU A 14 -9.30 15.34 23.71
C LEU A 14 -9.98 14.72 22.49
N ILE A 15 -10.48 13.50 22.66
CA ILE A 15 -11.08 12.71 21.58
C ILE A 15 -12.33 11.98 22.08
N ASP A 16 -13.25 11.66 21.17
CA ASP A 16 -14.51 11.02 21.54
C ASP A 16 -14.32 9.53 21.89
N TYR A 17 -15.05 9.06 22.90
CA TYR A 17 -15.01 7.67 23.35
C TYR A 17 -15.46 6.71 22.23
N GLY A 18 -14.75 5.60 22.04
CA GLY A 18 -15.05 4.61 21.00
C GLY A 18 -14.36 4.86 19.64
N THR A 19 -13.56 5.93 19.52
CA THR A 19 -12.76 6.20 18.32
C THR A 19 -11.57 5.24 18.22
N ARG A 20 -11.42 4.49 17.12
CA ARG A 20 -10.29 3.55 16.95
C ARG A 20 -8.94 4.21 16.72
N PHE A 21 -8.94 5.49 16.34
CA PHE A 21 -7.74 6.26 16.04
C PHE A 21 -7.92 7.71 16.47
N CYS A 22 -6.86 8.30 17.00
CA CYS A 22 -6.87 9.71 17.40
C CYS A 22 -6.91 10.64 16.16
N PRO A 23 -7.86 11.59 16.04
CA PRO A 23 -7.92 12.56 14.95
C PRO A 23 -6.76 13.58 14.95
N HIS A 24 -6.11 13.82 16.09
CA HIS A 24 -5.02 14.80 16.20
C HIS A 24 -3.67 14.23 15.76
N CYS A 25 -3.34 13.00 16.16
CA CYS A 25 -2.02 12.40 15.91
C CYS A 25 -2.03 11.07 15.16
N GLY A 26 -3.21 10.50 14.88
CA GLY A 26 -3.33 9.20 14.21
C GLY A 26 -3.00 7.97 15.07
N ASN A 27 -2.74 8.14 16.37
CA ASN A 27 -2.44 7.02 17.27
C ASN A 27 -3.60 6.02 17.31
N ALA A 28 -3.29 4.72 17.20
CA ALA A 28 -4.28 3.65 17.28
C ALA A 28 -4.72 3.45 18.74
N LEU A 29 -6.02 3.48 18.95
CA LEU A 29 -6.65 3.30 20.25
C LEU A 29 -7.29 1.92 20.24
N GLY A 30 -6.96 1.12 21.25
CA GLY A 30 -7.42 -0.26 21.38
C GLY A 30 -8.93 -0.40 21.44
N ASN A 31 -9.41 -1.64 21.56
CA ASN A 31 -10.84 -1.90 21.58
C ASN A 31 -11.47 -1.39 22.90
N TRP A 32 -12.40 -0.43 22.80
CA TRP A 32 -13.02 0.31 23.92
C TRP A 32 -14.07 -0.50 24.68
N GLY A 33 -13.68 -1.66 25.20
CA GLY A 33 -14.57 -2.56 25.94
C GLY A 33 -13.90 -3.41 27.02
N ASN A 34 -12.56 -3.44 27.10
CA ASN A 34 -11.84 -4.20 28.12
C ASN A 34 -11.04 -3.23 29.00
N ALA A 35 -11.64 -2.79 30.10
CA ALA A 35 -11.01 -1.89 31.09
C ALA A 35 -9.82 -2.51 31.86
N TYR A 36 -9.36 -3.70 31.50
CA TYR A 36 -8.13 -4.32 32.01
C TYR A 36 -7.33 -4.91 30.85
N SER A 37 -6.71 -4.04 30.09
CA SER A 37 -5.52 -4.40 29.33
C SER A 37 -4.62 -3.18 29.38
N SER A 38 -3.79 -3.12 30.41
CA SER A 38 -2.51 -2.44 30.38
C SER A 38 -1.64 -3.11 29.30
N ALA A 39 -2.04 -2.97 28.04
CA ALA A 39 -1.10 -3.07 26.95
C ALA A 39 -0.05 -1.99 27.24
N PRO A 40 1.24 -2.35 27.37
CA PRO A 40 2.27 -1.37 27.64
C PRO A 40 2.14 -0.25 26.60
N VAL A 41 1.99 0.97 27.09
CA VAL A 41 2.08 2.17 26.27
C VAL A 41 3.45 2.10 25.63
N ASN A 42 3.48 1.67 24.38
CA ASN A 42 4.71 1.58 23.63
C ASN A 42 5.11 3.01 23.30
N ASN A 43 6.01 3.57 24.13
CA ASN A 43 6.61 4.89 23.94
C ASN A 43 7.42 5.02 22.64
N ASN A 44 7.47 3.99 21.78
CA ASN A 44 8.05 4.07 20.45
C ASN A 44 7.09 4.65 19.40
N ALA A 45 6.03 5.37 19.79
CA ALA A 45 5.03 5.97 18.91
C ALA A 45 5.55 7.03 17.92
N ALA A 46 6.87 7.26 17.86
CA ALA A 46 7.51 8.07 16.83
C ALA A 46 8.84 7.49 16.32
N VAL A 47 9.08 6.18 16.46
CA VAL A 47 10.10 5.56 15.59
C VAL A 47 9.47 5.52 14.21
N VAL A 48 9.96 6.37 13.30
CA VAL A 48 9.72 6.23 11.86
C VAL A 48 10.23 4.84 11.50
N LYS A 49 9.37 3.84 11.61
CA LYS A 49 9.73 2.46 11.30
C LYS A 49 10.02 2.47 9.81
N GLU A 50 11.29 2.38 9.45
CA GLU A 50 11.67 2.22 8.06
C GLU A 50 10.99 0.95 7.54
N GLU A 51 9.98 1.13 6.70
CA GLU A 51 9.30 0.01 6.07
C GLU A 51 10.33 -0.76 5.22
N SER A 52 10.44 -2.07 5.47
CA SER A 52 11.28 -2.95 4.68
C SER A 52 10.81 -2.96 3.22
N PHE A 53 11.68 -3.38 2.29
CA PHE A 53 11.32 -3.49 0.87
C PHE A 53 10.08 -4.38 0.66
N PHE A 54 10.01 -5.51 1.38
CA PHE A 54 8.86 -6.40 1.37
C PHE A 54 7.59 -5.71 1.88
N GLU A 55 7.67 -4.94 2.96
CA GLU A 55 6.52 -4.16 3.47
C GLU A 55 6.04 -3.11 2.44
N LYS A 56 6.99 -2.46 1.76
CA LYS A 56 6.71 -1.43 0.76
C LYS A 56 6.05 -1.97 -0.50
N TYR A 57 6.34 -3.21 -0.91
CA TYR A 57 6.00 -3.72 -2.24
C TYR A 57 5.18 -5.01 -2.27
N PHE A 58 5.12 -5.76 -1.17
CA PHE A 58 4.42 -7.05 -1.07
C PHE A 58 3.36 -7.07 0.04
N SER A 59 3.29 -6.02 0.89
CA SER A 59 2.24 -5.91 1.91
C SER A 59 0.98 -5.27 1.35
N THR A 60 -0.18 -5.83 1.69
CA THR A 60 -1.51 -5.28 1.39
C THR A 60 -2.08 -4.43 2.52
N LYS A 61 -1.38 -4.36 3.66
CA LYS A 61 -1.85 -3.68 4.87
C LYS A 61 -1.58 -2.18 4.79
N GLY A 62 -2.50 -1.40 5.37
CA GLY A 62 -2.39 0.05 5.45
C GLY A 62 -2.95 0.79 4.22
N ARG A 63 -2.61 2.08 4.16
CA ARG A 63 -3.09 3.03 3.16
C ARG A 63 -1.93 3.63 2.40
N LEU A 64 -2.13 3.92 1.13
CA LEU A 64 -1.11 4.53 0.29
C LEU A 64 -1.64 5.76 -0.44
N ASN A 65 -0.94 6.87 -0.24
CA ASN A 65 -1.23 8.13 -0.95
C ASN A 65 -1.00 7.97 -2.46
N ARG A 66 -1.79 8.69 -3.28
CA ARG A 66 -1.66 8.71 -4.74
C ARG A 66 -0.23 8.93 -5.25
N LYS A 67 0.53 9.87 -4.68
CA LYS A 67 1.89 10.19 -5.13
C LYS A 67 2.84 9.02 -4.89
N ALA A 68 2.76 8.42 -3.71
CA ALA A 68 3.55 7.25 -3.36
C ALA A 68 3.16 6.02 -4.18
N ALA A 69 1.86 5.83 -4.46
CA ALA A 69 1.38 4.76 -5.32
C ALA A 69 1.90 4.90 -6.76
N ILE A 70 1.81 6.09 -7.36
CA ILE A 70 2.31 6.36 -8.71
C ILE A 70 3.83 6.15 -8.77
N LEU A 71 4.59 6.71 -7.83
CA LEU A 71 6.05 6.58 -7.83
C LEU A 71 6.51 5.13 -7.67
N ARG A 72 5.88 4.37 -6.76
CA ARG A 72 6.20 2.94 -6.54
C ARG A 72 5.85 2.09 -7.76
N ASN A 73 4.70 2.33 -8.39
CA ASN A 73 4.30 1.66 -9.63
C ASN A 73 5.24 2.02 -10.79
N LEU A 74 5.65 3.29 -10.92
CA LEU A 74 6.60 3.73 -11.94
C LEU A 74 7.96 3.06 -11.75
N PHE A 75 8.45 2.99 -10.52
CA PHE A 75 9.71 2.33 -10.19
C PHE A 75 9.69 0.84 -10.56
N ILE A 76 8.65 0.11 -10.17
CA ILE A 76 8.46 -1.30 -10.54
C ILE A 76 8.37 -1.45 -12.06
N SER A 77 7.61 -0.59 -12.73
CA SER A 77 7.44 -0.68 -14.18
C SER A 77 8.74 -0.40 -14.93
N MET A 78 9.58 0.52 -14.45
CA MET A 78 10.89 0.81 -15.05
C MET A 78 11.86 -0.36 -14.84
N VAL A 79 11.96 -0.87 -13.61
CA VAL A 79 12.84 -2.01 -13.33
C VAL A 79 12.38 -3.23 -14.12
N GLY A 80 11.09 -3.53 -14.08
CA GLY A 80 10.49 -4.64 -14.83
C GLY A 80 10.72 -4.52 -16.34
N SER A 81 10.53 -3.35 -16.95
CA SER A 81 10.72 -3.18 -18.38
C SER A 81 12.16 -3.41 -18.82
N VAL A 82 13.15 -2.97 -18.02
CA VAL A 82 14.58 -3.23 -18.31
C VAL A 82 14.88 -4.72 -18.28
N PHE A 83 14.43 -5.44 -17.26
CA PHE A 83 14.63 -6.89 -17.16
C PHE A 83 13.98 -7.64 -18.31
N ILE A 84 12.72 -7.33 -18.62
CA ILE A 84 11.99 -7.95 -19.73
C ILE A 84 12.62 -7.64 -21.08
N PHE A 85 13.11 -6.41 -21.27
CA PHE A 85 13.81 -6.03 -22.50
C PHE A 85 15.09 -6.84 -22.71
N ILE A 86 15.93 -6.97 -21.68
CA ILE A 86 17.17 -7.75 -21.75
C ILE A 86 16.87 -9.22 -22.06
N LEU A 87 15.93 -9.83 -21.33
CA LEU A 87 15.53 -11.22 -21.58
C LEU A 87 14.90 -11.41 -22.97
N GLY A 88 14.16 -10.42 -23.46
CA GLY A 88 13.59 -10.40 -24.79
C GLY A 88 14.65 -10.34 -25.89
N LEU A 89 15.71 -9.55 -25.72
CA LEU A 89 16.85 -9.52 -26.65
C LEU A 89 17.57 -10.87 -26.72
N ILE A 90 17.80 -11.51 -25.57
CA ILE A 90 18.43 -12.83 -25.52
C ILE A 90 17.53 -13.87 -26.19
N SER A 91 16.25 -13.91 -25.81
CA SER A 91 15.27 -14.85 -26.37
C SER A 91 15.12 -14.69 -27.89
N GLY A 92 14.99 -13.44 -28.35
CA GLY A 92 14.89 -13.12 -29.77
C GLY A 92 16.16 -13.46 -30.55
N GLY A 93 17.34 -13.19 -29.98
CA GLY A 93 18.62 -13.54 -30.58
C GLY A 93 18.79 -15.05 -30.78
N SER A 94 18.46 -15.85 -29.76
CA SER A 94 18.48 -17.33 -29.87
C SER A 94 17.52 -17.85 -30.94
N LEU A 95 16.33 -17.23 -31.07
CA LEU A 95 15.36 -17.61 -32.09
C LEU A 95 15.88 -17.36 -33.52
N MET A 96 16.64 -16.29 -33.75
CA MET A 96 17.23 -15.98 -35.07
C MET A 96 18.26 -17.02 -35.53
N VAL A 97 18.94 -17.67 -34.57
CA VAL A 97 19.92 -18.74 -34.85
C VAL A 97 19.25 -20.13 -34.87
N GLY A 98 17.94 -20.20 -34.59
CA GLY A 98 17.18 -21.46 -34.56
C GLY A 98 17.35 -22.28 -33.27
N ASP A 99 17.96 -21.72 -32.23
CA ASP A 99 18.08 -22.37 -30.92
C ASP A 99 16.82 -22.15 -30.08
N LEU A 100 15.91 -23.11 -30.16
CA LEU A 100 14.66 -23.08 -29.40
C LEU A 100 14.89 -23.16 -27.88
N SER A 101 15.92 -23.88 -27.43
CA SER A 101 16.20 -24.04 -26.00
C SER A 101 16.72 -22.74 -25.38
N GLY A 102 17.64 -22.06 -26.07
CA GLY A 102 18.13 -20.73 -25.71
C GLY A 102 17.07 -19.64 -25.77
N ALA A 103 16.02 -19.80 -26.59
CA ALA A 103 14.89 -18.88 -26.62
C ALA A 103 13.88 -19.12 -25.48
N LEU A 104 13.61 -20.38 -25.14
CA LEU A 104 12.56 -20.76 -24.18
C LEU A 104 12.93 -20.43 -22.73
N ILE A 105 14.19 -20.65 -22.34
CA ILE A 105 14.68 -20.38 -20.98
C ILE A 105 14.49 -18.91 -20.56
N PRO A 106 15.01 -17.90 -21.31
CA PRO A 106 14.84 -16.50 -20.95
C PRO A 106 13.37 -16.05 -21.05
N PHE A 107 12.58 -16.66 -21.93
CA PHE A 107 11.13 -16.41 -22.00
C PHE A 107 10.42 -16.84 -20.71
N LEU A 108 10.67 -18.05 -20.22
CA LEU A 108 10.09 -18.55 -18.97
C LEU A 108 10.54 -17.72 -17.76
N LEU A 109 11.82 -17.32 -17.72
CA LEU A 109 12.32 -16.42 -16.68
C LEU A 109 11.61 -15.05 -16.73
N GLY A 110 11.38 -14.53 -17.95
CA GLY A 110 10.61 -13.31 -18.16
C GLY A 110 9.18 -13.42 -17.60
N LEU A 111 8.52 -14.56 -17.78
CA LEU A 111 7.18 -14.79 -17.18
C LEU A 111 7.21 -14.75 -15.66
N ILE A 112 8.23 -15.33 -15.02
CA ILE A 112 8.39 -15.29 -13.56
C ILE A 112 8.56 -13.83 -13.09
N VAL A 113 9.40 -13.06 -13.77
CA VAL A 113 9.60 -11.62 -13.48
C VAL A 113 8.27 -10.87 -13.62
N CYS A 114 7.52 -11.10 -14.70
CA CYS A 114 6.20 -10.51 -14.90
C CYS A 114 5.24 -10.81 -13.76
N ILE A 115 5.18 -12.05 -13.29
CA ILE A 115 4.29 -12.45 -12.19
C ILE A 115 4.65 -11.73 -10.88
N VAL A 116 5.95 -11.65 -10.56
CA VAL A 116 6.42 -10.96 -9.34
C VAL A 116 6.10 -9.46 -9.40
N MET A 117 6.36 -8.82 -10.55
CA MET A 117 6.07 -7.39 -10.75
C MET A 117 4.55 -7.11 -10.71
N LEU A 118 3.75 -8.00 -11.31
CA LEU A 118 2.29 -7.90 -11.30
C LEU A 118 1.73 -8.05 -9.89
N TYR A 119 2.22 -9.02 -9.12
CA TYR A 119 1.84 -9.17 -7.72
C TYR A 119 2.15 -7.90 -6.92
N SER A 120 3.35 -7.34 -7.09
CA SER A 120 3.74 -6.13 -6.38
C SER A 120 2.85 -4.93 -6.74
N SER A 121 2.59 -4.72 -8.03
CA SER A 121 1.65 -3.69 -8.52
C SER A 121 0.25 -3.86 -7.93
N LEU A 122 -0.23 -5.11 -7.83
CA LEU A 122 -1.53 -5.41 -7.24
C LEU A 122 -1.59 -4.97 -5.77
N THR A 123 -0.56 -5.26 -4.96
CA THR A 123 -0.55 -4.86 -3.54
C THR A 123 -0.52 -3.34 -3.34
N ILE A 124 0.17 -2.60 -4.22
CA ILE A 124 0.20 -1.14 -4.21
C ILE A 124 -1.19 -0.58 -4.49
N ASN A 125 -1.83 -1.09 -5.55
CA ASN A 125 -3.14 -0.61 -5.98
C ASN A 125 -4.25 -1.01 -4.98
N ILE A 126 -4.15 -2.17 -4.30
CA ILE A 126 -5.03 -2.54 -3.18
C ILE A 126 -4.93 -1.51 -2.04
N ARG A 127 -3.72 -1.11 -1.64
CA ARG A 127 -3.54 -0.07 -0.60
C ARG A 127 -4.01 1.31 -1.05
N ARG A 128 -4.00 1.58 -2.36
CA ARG A 128 -4.62 2.78 -2.94
C ARG A 128 -6.14 2.73 -2.86
N CYS A 129 -6.76 1.57 -3.14
CA CYS A 129 -8.19 1.35 -2.93
C CYS A 129 -8.58 1.56 -1.47
N HIS A 130 -7.77 1.06 -0.53
CA HIS A 130 -7.95 1.26 0.91
C HIS A 130 -7.89 2.75 1.31
N ASP A 131 -7.08 3.56 0.63
CA ASP A 131 -7.04 5.01 0.87
C ASP A 131 -8.29 5.74 0.37
N LEU A 132 -9.08 5.12 -0.51
CA LEU A 132 -10.40 5.59 -0.95
C LEU A 132 -11.56 4.97 -0.14
N ASP A 133 -11.22 4.29 0.97
CA ASP A 133 -12.14 3.51 1.82
C ASP A 133 -12.89 2.39 1.06
N LYS A 134 -12.34 1.93 -0.07
CA LYS A 134 -12.84 0.79 -0.84
C LYS A 134 -12.10 -0.49 -0.47
N SER A 135 -12.75 -1.63 -0.64
CA SER A 135 -12.12 -2.94 -0.45
C SER A 135 -11.05 -3.21 -1.50
N GLY A 136 -10.10 -4.09 -1.22
CA GLY A 136 -9.08 -4.51 -2.18
C GLY A 136 -9.68 -5.08 -3.49
N LEU A 137 -10.87 -5.69 -3.41
CA LEU A 137 -11.61 -6.18 -4.59
C LEU A 137 -12.03 -5.06 -5.56
N TYR A 138 -12.06 -3.80 -5.11
CA TYR A 138 -12.30 -2.64 -5.98
C TYR A 138 -11.26 -2.52 -7.10
N ILE A 139 -10.12 -3.21 -6.99
CA ILE A 139 -9.15 -3.30 -8.07
C ILE A 139 -9.72 -3.96 -9.34
N PHE A 140 -10.67 -4.89 -9.23
CA PHE A 140 -11.31 -5.44 -10.42
C PHE A 140 -12.21 -4.41 -11.11
N ALA A 141 -12.74 -3.45 -10.35
CA ALA A 141 -13.50 -2.36 -10.94
C ALA A 141 -12.61 -1.51 -11.85
N THR A 142 -11.30 -1.38 -11.59
CA THR A 142 -10.39 -0.57 -12.41
C THR A 142 -10.15 -1.11 -13.81
N LEU A 143 -10.71 -2.28 -14.17
CA LEU A 143 -10.85 -2.70 -15.56
C LEU A 143 -11.76 -1.75 -16.37
N LEU A 144 -12.65 -1.02 -15.68
CA LEU A 144 -13.43 0.06 -16.26
C LEU A 144 -12.68 1.39 -16.18
N ILE A 145 -12.87 2.24 -17.19
CA ILE A 145 -12.19 3.53 -17.32
C ILE A 145 -12.45 4.43 -16.11
N ILE A 146 -13.71 4.63 -15.72
CA ILE A 146 -14.10 5.56 -14.64
C ILE A 146 -13.41 5.23 -13.29
N PRO A 147 -13.48 4.00 -12.74
CA PRO A 147 -12.80 3.65 -11.50
C PRO A 147 -11.27 3.66 -11.62
N ALA A 148 -10.69 3.39 -12.79
CA ALA A 148 -9.25 3.57 -13.01
C ALA A 148 -8.84 5.04 -12.84
N PHE A 149 -9.56 5.97 -13.48
CA PHE A 149 -9.35 7.40 -13.31
C PHE A 149 -9.53 7.83 -11.84
N LYS A 150 -10.53 7.29 -11.16
CA LYS A 150 -10.74 7.55 -9.73
C LYS A 150 -9.53 7.13 -8.89
N LEU A 151 -8.92 5.99 -9.18
CA LEU A 151 -7.78 5.47 -8.41
C LEU A 151 -6.53 6.37 -8.56
N VAL A 152 -6.34 6.93 -9.76
CA VAL A 152 -5.22 7.81 -10.10
C VAL A 152 -5.42 9.24 -9.55
N PHE A 153 -6.60 9.83 -9.77
CA PHE A 153 -6.82 11.26 -9.55
C PHE A 153 -7.54 11.61 -8.25
N ALA A 154 -8.40 10.73 -7.72
CA ALA A 154 -9.20 11.09 -6.54
C ALA A 154 -8.31 11.26 -5.31
N LYS A 155 -8.65 12.26 -4.47
CA LYS A 155 -8.03 12.41 -3.15
C LYS A 155 -8.43 11.23 -2.26
N GLY A 156 -7.50 10.80 -1.41
CA GLY A 156 -7.79 9.85 -0.33
C GLY A 156 -8.76 10.40 0.70
N THR A 157 -9.27 9.53 1.57
CA THR A 157 -10.08 9.93 2.72
C THR A 157 -9.26 10.76 3.70
N THR A 158 -9.78 11.90 4.14
CA THR A 158 -9.13 12.73 5.17
C THR A 158 -9.34 12.11 6.56
N GLY A 159 -8.28 12.06 7.36
CA GLY A 159 -8.33 11.45 8.69
C GLY A 159 -8.28 9.92 8.66
N PRO A 160 -8.35 9.26 9.83
CA PRO A 160 -8.25 7.80 9.93
C PRO A 160 -9.45 7.09 9.28
N ASN A 161 -9.19 5.92 8.69
CA ASN A 161 -10.24 5.03 8.16
C ASN A 161 -10.03 3.59 8.65
N LYS A 162 -10.90 2.65 8.22
CA LYS A 162 -10.85 1.24 8.66
C LYS A 162 -9.56 0.48 8.30
N TYR A 163 -8.76 1.01 7.37
CA TYR A 163 -7.49 0.45 6.91
C TYR A 163 -6.27 1.11 7.54
N GLY A 164 -6.43 2.21 8.30
CA GLY A 164 -5.35 2.83 9.06
C GLY A 164 -5.41 4.37 9.13
N PRO A 165 -4.40 4.97 9.78
CA PRO A 165 -4.28 6.43 9.90
C PRO A 165 -4.07 7.10 8.55
N ASP A 166 -4.34 8.41 8.47
CA ASP A 166 -4.12 9.18 7.25
C ASP A 166 -2.62 9.19 6.89
N PRO A 167 -2.23 8.73 5.69
CA PRO A 167 -0.82 8.73 5.27
C PRO A 167 -0.22 10.15 5.14
N LEU A 168 -1.02 11.20 5.22
CA LEU A 168 -0.59 12.60 5.23
C LEU A 168 -0.74 13.28 6.59
N ALA A 169 -1.19 12.59 7.65
CA ALA A 169 -1.25 13.17 8.99
C ALA A 169 0.13 13.69 9.42
N GLY A 170 0.24 15.00 9.68
CA GLY A 170 1.48 15.66 10.10
C GLY A 170 2.35 16.28 8.99
N LYS A 171 1.87 16.34 7.73
CA LYS A 171 2.57 17.01 6.61
C LYS A 171 1.86 18.28 6.10
N TYR A 172 1.10 18.94 6.96
CA TYR A 172 0.35 20.17 6.63
C TYR A 172 1.21 21.41 6.83
#